data_AF-A0A2E7LD75-F1
#
_entry.id   AF-A0A2E7LD75-F1
#
_cell.length_a   1.000
_cell.length_b   1.000
_cell.length_c   1.000
_cell.angle_alpha   90.00
_cell.angle_beta   90.00
_cell.angle_gamma   90.00
#
_symmetry.space_group_name_H-M   'P 1'
#
loop_
_entity.id
_entity.type
_entity.pdbx_description
1 polymer ?
#
loop_
_entity_poly.entity_id
_entity_poly.type
_entity_poly.pdbx_seq_one_letter_code
_entity_poly.pdbx_strand_id
1 'polypeptide(L)'
;MSIIAIVLLVLVFLPIAILGIKTWHWLHVTACVFLFGATLWFTISAASVAALHLEYKAKYHKEVKKLAQAKEQISELANGPRGQPIPPEPGAVNTPTWNPDAPLSTCRTALARIIGDRGRVWRGCAITGGNQAAGQFQVTTALAEGVENHGIAVNDVLYAFAETGRFEGNENVLPQQYVGEFKVTEATNNAVMLNLTTPEGVDGSHTLLNTNISLSLYSLMPIDGHIFFATEPAPRNFGASVPVSESPVFGKMFTAEEFLNGKENVPAIFGVPAGYQAVNPSSPPLLQSFARQFSQAAGNIGQSIVNEYVRDGGPWREGDREANHWVRVKFLKPSPPMRVDSGAEQGVTDGFYFDPTNGQANIPTLRGGSAEGQIELAEKDYLVNAYALFPNNEETQELVNQQICEIESQVF
;
A
#
# COMPACT_ATOMS: atom_id res chain seq x y z
N MET A 1 58.95 18.86 18.37
CA MET A 1 60.29 19.31 18.80
C MET A 1 61.26 18.20 18.41
N SER A 2 62.30 18.48 17.62
CA SER A 2 63.23 17.43 17.18
C SER A 2 64.02 16.88 18.38
N ILE A 3 64.32 15.58 18.39
CA ILE A 3 65.16 14.95 19.43
C ILE A 3 66.47 15.73 19.60
N ILE A 4 66.99 16.29 18.51
CA ILE A 4 68.17 17.16 18.46
C ILE A 4 68.01 18.39 19.38
N ALA A 5 66.86 19.06 19.38
CA ALA A 5 66.62 20.22 20.22
C ALA A 5 66.58 19.86 21.71
N ILE A 6 65.97 18.71 22.06
CA ILE A 6 65.92 18.21 23.44
C ILE A 6 67.33 17.86 23.93
N VAL A 7 68.11 17.14 23.11
CA VAL A 7 69.50 16.77 23.42
C VAL A 7 70.37 18.01 23.62
N LEU A 8 70.26 19.01 22.74
CA LEU A 8 71.03 20.26 22.83
C LEU A 8 70.68 21.02 24.11
N LEU A 9 69.39 21.08 24.46
CA LEU A 9 68.90 21.77 25.65
C LEU A 9 69.41 21.10 26.94
N VAL A 10 69.43 19.76 26.99
CA VAL A 10 70.05 19.00 28.11
C VAL A 10 71.56 19.21 28.17
N LEU A 11 72.24 19.19 27.02
CA LEU A 11 73.70 19.35 26.93
C LEU A 11 74.15 20.75 27.38
N VAL A 12 73.33 21.79 27.15
CA VAL A 12 73.60 23.14 27.65
C VAL A 12 73.24 23.29 29.12
N PHE A 13 72.12 22.70 29.57
CA PHE A 13 71.65 22.87 30.95
C PHE A 13 72.53 22.18 31.99
N LEU A 14 73.01 20.95 31.73
CA LEU A 14 73.79 20.17 32.69
C LEU A 14 75.11 20.86 33.11
N PRO A 15 75.96 21.37 32.19
CA PRO A 15 77.17 22.11 32.55
C PRO A 15 76.88 23.36 33.38
N ILE A 16 75.82 24.11 33.04
CA ILE A 16 75.41 25.31 33.78
C ILE A 16 75.00 24.93 35.21
N ALA A 17 74.21 23.86 35.37
CA ALA A 17 73.81 23.36 36.68
C ALA A 17 75.02 22.90 37.52
N ILE A 18 75.98 22.18 36.91
CA ILE A 18 77.22 21.72 37.57
C ILE A 18 78.07 22.91 38.04
N LEU A 19 78.23 23.94 37.19
CA LEU A 19 78.96 25.15 37.56
C LEU A 19 78.26 25.93 38.68
N GLY A 20 76.92 25.92 38.72
CA GLY A 20 76.11 26.54 39.76
C GLY A 20 76.25 25.92 41.16
N ILE A 21 76.64 24.65 41.27
CA ILE A 21 76.85 23.98 42.58
C ILE A 21 77.92 24.69 43.42
N LYS A 22 78.91 25.33 42.79
CA LYS A 22 79.97 26.03 43.51
C LYS A 22 79.53 27.35 44.12
N THR A 23 78.50 27.98 43.58
CA THR A 23 78.06 29.33 43.98
C THR A 23 76.74 29.31 44.75
N TRP A 24 75.85 28.34 44.49
CA TRP A 24 74.52 28.27 45.06
C TRP A 24 74.39 27.12 46.06
N HIS A 25 73.53 27.28 47.07
CA HIS A 25 73.24 26.21 48.02
C HIS A 25 72.62 25.01 47.29
N TRP A 26 73.05 23.80 47.63
CA TRP A 26 72.68 22.54 46.93
C TRP A 26 71.16 22.38 46.69
N LEU A 27 70.32 22.84 47.62
CA LEU A 27 68.86 22.75 47.52
C LEU A 27 68.30 23.53 46.32
N HIS A 28 68.83 24.72 46.02
CA HIS A 28 68.40 25.51 44.86
C HIS A 28 68.74 24.79 43.55
N VAL A 29 69.94 24.19 43.47
CA VAL A 29 70.36 23.43 42.28
C VAL A 29 69.46 22.21 42.07
N THR A 30 69.14 21.46 43.14
CA THR A 30 68.21 20.32 43.05
C THR A 30 66.82 20.74 42.60
N ALA A 31 66.29 21.85 43.12
CA ALA A 31 64.98 22.38 42.72
C ALA A 31 64.97 22.79 41.24
N CYS A 32 66.03 23.45 40.75
CA CYS A 32 66.17 23.80 39.33
C CYS A 32 66.21 22.56 38.43
N VAL A 33 66.92 21.49 38.82
CA VAL A 33 66.97 20.24 38.05
C VAL A 33 65.60 19.56 37.99
N PHE A 34 64.87 19.48 39.11
CA PHE A 34 63.51 18.92 39.11
C PHE A 34 62.54 19.75 38.29
N LEU A 35 62.58 21.08 38.41
CA LEU A 35 61.75 21.98 37.63
C LEU A 35 62.05 21.83 36.13
N PHE A 36 63.33 21.75 35.77
CA PHE A 36 63.76 21.50 34.39
C PHE A 36 63.21 20.17 33.86
N GLY A 37 63.39 19.08 34.61
CA GLY A 37 62.86 17.77 34.25
C GLY A 37 61.34 17.78 34.06
N ALA A 38 60.62 18.44 34.97
CA ALA A 38 59.16 18.58 34.89
C ALA A 38 58.70 19.37 33.66
N THR A 39 59.37 20.49 33.34
CA THR A 39 59.05 21.29 32.15
C THR A 39 59.35 20.52 30.86
N LEU A 40 60.45 19.77 30.80
CA LEU A 40 60.80 18.94 29.66
C LEU A 40 59.78 17.80 29.45
N TRP A 41 59.37 17.15 30.53
CA TRP A 41 58.32 16.12 30.46
C TRP A 41 56.96 16.69 30.03
N PHE A 42 56.58 17.84 30.57
CA PHE A 42 55.36 18.54 30.21
C PHE A 42 55.36 18.92 28.72
N THR A 43 56.46 19.48 28.21
CA THR A 43 56.55 19.87 26.78
C THR A 43 56.48 18.67 25.83
N ILE A 44 57.09 17.53 26.19
CA ILE A 44 56.96 16.28 25.40
C ILE A 44 55.51 15.82 25.39
N SER A 45 54.84 15.82 26.54
CA SER A 45 53.45 15.39 26.67
C SER A 45 52.48 16.34 25.96
N ALA A 46 52.69 17.66 26.06
CA ALA A 46 51.89 18.65 25.36
C ALA A 46 52.08 18.54 23.83
N ALA A 47 53.31 18.27 23.38
CA ALA A 47 53.58 18.05 21.96
C ALA A 47 52.94 16.76 21.43
N SER A 48 52.94 15.67 22.21
CA SER A 48 52.29 14.42 21.80
C SER A 48 50.77 14.56 21.74
N VAL A 49 50.15 15.23 22.74
CA VAL A 49 48.71 15.55 22.73
C VAL A 49 48.36 16.46 21.55
N ALA A 50 49.18 17.47 21.25
CA ALA A 50 48.95 18.36 20.11
C ALA A 50 49.05 17.60 18.77
N ALA A 51 50.05 16.73 18.61
CA ALA A 51 50.20 15.90 17.41
C ALA A 51 49.01 14.94 17.25
N LEU A 52 48.59 14.31 18.33
CA LEU A 52 47.43 13.41 18.36
C LEU A 52 46.15 14.19 18.03
N HIS A 53 45.95 15.37 18.61
CA HIS A 53 44.80 16.22 18.31
C HIS A 53 44.73 16.59 16.82
N LEU A 54 45.86 16.95 16.19
CA LEU A 54 45.91 17.25 14.77
C LEU A 54 45.54 16.04 13.90
N GLU A 55 46.04 14.85 14.24
CA GLU A 55 45.71 13.61 13.53
C GLU A 55 44.22 13.26 13.66
N TYR A 56 43.69 13.29 14.89
CA TYR A 56 42.29 12.96 15.14
C TYR A 56 41.33 14.00 14.61
N LYS A 57 41.69 15.28 14.57
CA LYS A 57 40.86 16.34 13.99
C LYS A 57 40.61 16.08 12.50
N ALA A 58 41.64 15.69 11.75
CA ALA A 58 41.49 15.33 10.34
C ALA A 58 40.59 14.10 10.15
N LYS A 59 40.78 13.05 10.97
CA LYS A 59 39.93 11.84 10.94
C LYS A 59 38.48 12.17 11.30
N TYR A 60 38.26 12.99 12.33
CA TYR A 60 36.94 13.43 12.76
C TYR A 60 36.19 14.14 11.64
N HIS A 61 36.81 15.13 10.98
CA HIS A 61 36.16 15.83 9.86
C HIS A 61 35.84 14.89 8.69
N LYS A 62 36.70 13.90 8.42
CA LYS A 62 36.44 12.88 7.38
C LYS A 62 35.24 12.01 7.72
N GLU A 63 35.14 11.52 8.96
CA GLU A 63 34.02 10.67 9.40
C GLU A 63 32.72 11.46 9.53
N VAL A 64 32.76 12.71 10.01
CA VAL A 64 31.59 13.59 10.03
C VAL A 64 31.06 13.84 8.62
N LYS A 65 31.95 14.05 7.64
CA LYS A 65 31.54 14.20 6.24
C LYS A 65 30.89 12.93 5.68
N LYS A 66 31.46 11.76 5.95
CA LYS A 66 30.86 10.47 5.54
C LYS A 66 29.49 10.25 6.18
N LEU A 67 29.35 10.56 7.47
CA LEU A 67 28.09 10.44 8.19
C LEU A 67 27.03 11.38 7.59
N ALA A 68 27.41 12.62 7.28
CA ALA A 68 26.51 13.56 6.61
C ALA A 68 26.07 13.04 5.24
N GLN A 69 26.99 12.51 4.43
CA GLN A 69 26.68 11.91 3.13
C GLN A 69 25.77 10.67 3.25
N ALA A 70 26.02 9.79 4.21
CA ALA A 70 25.18 8.61 4.44
C ALA A 70 23.76 9.01 4.89
N LYS A 71 23.63 10.04 5.75
CA LYS A 71 22.32 10.57 6.14
C LYS A 71 21.58 11.20 4.97
N GLU A 72 22.30 11.89 4.08
CA GLU A 72 21.74 12.45 2.86
C GLU A 72 21.24 11.34 1.92
N GLN A 73 22.04 10.29 1.68
CA GLN A 73 21.62 9.12 0.90
C GLN A 73 20.38 8.42 1.47
N ILE A 74 20.31 8.25 2.81
CA ILE A 74 19.11 7.69 3.45
C ILE A 74 17.90 8.60 3.22
N SER A 75 18.08 9.93 3.33
CA SER A 75 17.01 10.89 3.06
C SER A 75 16.57 10.87 1.60
N GLU A 76 17.49 10.70 0.66
CA GLU A 76 17.20 10.60 -0.78
C GLU A 76 16.46 9.30 -1.12
N LEU A 77 16.87 8.17 -0.54
CA LEU A 77 16.15 6.90 -0.71
C LEU A 77 14.75 6.94 -0.08
N ALA A 78 14.62 7.62 1.06
CA ALA A 78 13.35 7.72 1.77
C ALA A 78 12.35 8.64 1.07
N ASN A 79 12.79 9.83 0.62
CA ASN A 79 11.90 10.90 0.17
C ASN A 79 12.10 11.32 -1.29
N GLY A 80 13.13 10.81 -1.96
CA GLY A 80 13.52 11.18 -3.32
C GLY A 80 14.61 12.24 -3.35
N PRO A 81 15.18 12.52 -4.54
CA PRO A 81 16.23 13.53 -4.71
C PRO A 81 15.71 14.93 -4.34
N ARG A 82 16.47 15.68 -3.52
CA ARG A 82 16.08 17.06 -3.17
C ARG A 82 16.09 17.97 -4.39
N GLY A 83 15.02 18.75 -4.56
CA GLY A 83 14.91 19.76 -5.62
C GLY A 83 14.56 19.20 -6.99
N GLN A 84 14.30 17.90 -7.09
CA GLN A 84 13.66 17.31 -8.26
C GLN A 84 12.18 17.06 -7.98
N PRO A 85 11.31 17.14 -9.00
CA PRO A 85 9.94 16.68 -8.86
C PRO A 85 9.96 15.21 -8.42
N ILE A 86 9.19 14.90 -7.39
CA ILE A 86 9.09 13.55 -6.85
C ILE A 86 8.62 12.64 -8.01
N PRO A 87 9.33 11.53 -8.28
CA PRO A 87 8.91 10.57 -9.29
C PRO A 87 7.48 10.14 -9.01
N PRO A 88 6.65 10.03 -10.06
CA PRO A 88 5.24 9.71 -9.88
C PRO A 88 5.09 8.31 -9.29
N GLU A 89 4.01 8.12 -8.54
CA GLU A 89 3.78 6.95 -7.71
C GLU A 89 3.68 5.67 -8.52
N PRO A 90 4.39 4.58 -8.15
CA PRO A 90 4.27 3.31 -8.87
C PRO A 90 2.81 2.83 -8.87
N GLY A 91 2.27 2.58 -10.07
CA GLY A 91 0.86 2.18 -10.23
C GLY A 91 -0.13 3.34 -10.21
N ALA A 92 0.33 4.59 -10.09
CA ALA A 92 -0.48 5.74 -10.47
C ALA A 92 -0.73 5.72 -11.99
N VAL A 93 -1.85 6.31 -12.40
CA VAL A 93 -2.23 6.38 -13.81
C VAL A 93 -1.11 7.07 -14.59
N ASN A 94 -0.62 6.42 -15.65
CA ASN A 94 0.50 6.83 -16.51
C ASN A 94 1.91 6.61 -15.95
N THR A 95 2.04 5.85 -14.87
CA THR A 95 3.35 5.37 -14.40
C THR A 95 3.50 3.88 -14.69
N PRO A 96 4.70 3.42 -15.06
CA PRO A 96 4.96 2.00 -15.08
C PRO A 96 4.78 1.43 -13.66
N THR A 97 4.15 0.25 -13.57
CA THR A 97 3.94 -0.51 -12.32
C THR A 97 5.25 -0.73 -11.57
N TRP A 98 6.36 -0.79 -12.31
CA TRP A 98 7.70 -0.83 -11.79
C TRP A 98 8.43 0.49 -12.07
N ASN A 99 8.66 1.28 -11.01
CA ASN A 99 9.51 2.46 -11.05
C ASN A 99 10.66 2.26 -10.04
N PRO A 100 11.85 1.80 -10.48
CA PRO A 100 12.98 1.55 -9.58
C PRO A 100 13.53 2.83 -8.95
N ASP A 101 13.21 3.99 -9.52
CA ASP A 101 13.64 5.31 -9.04
C ASP A 101 12.63 5.94 -8.08
N ALA A 102 11.48 5.30 -7.83
CA ALA A 102 10.49 5.79 -6.88
C ALA A 102 11.02 5.74 -5.44
N PRO A 103 10.90 6.83 -4.66
CA PRO A 103 11.35 6.83 -3.29
C PRO A 103 10.48 5.94 -2.42
N LEU A 104 11.05 5.49 -1.29
CA LEU A 104 10.37 4.55 -0.39
C LEU A 104 9.05 5.12 0.16
N SER A 105 8.98 6.44 0.38
CA SER A 105 7.75 7.13 0.78
C SER A 105 6.62 6.88 -0.21
N THR A 106 6.89 7.02 -1.50
CA THR A 106 5.91 6.85 -2.56
C THR A 106 5.48 5.39 -2.70
N CYS A 107 6.42 4.44 -2.60
CA CYS A 107 6.09 3.01 -2.57
C CYS A 107 5.20 2.64 -1.36
N ARG A 108 5.41 3.30 -0.21
CA ARG A 108 4.57 3.12 0.98
C ARG A 108 3.16 3.66 0.77
N THR A 109 3.01 4.81 0.12
CA THR A 109 1.69 5.35 -0.25
C THR A 109 0.96 4.39 -1.18
N ALA A 110 1.65 3.86 -2.19
CA ALA A 110 1.05 2.93 -3.15
C ALA A 110 0.60 1.64 -2.44
N LEU A 111 1.44 1.12 -1.57
CA LEU A 111 1.10 -0.03 -0.75
C LEU A 111 -0.07 0.28 0.20
N ALA A 112 -0.11 1.45 0.83
CA ALA A 112 -1.19 1.86 1.72
C ALA A 112 -2.52 1.95 0.98
N ARG A 113 -2.52 2.49 -0.24
CA ARG A 113 -3.69 2.51 -1.13
C ARG A 113 -4.14 1.10 -1.46
N ILE A 114 -3.23 0.23 -1.89
CA ILE A 114 -3.54 -1.17 -2.21
C ILE A 114 -4.10 -1.92 -0.98
N ILE A 115 -3.54 -1.67 0.21
CA ILE A 115 -4.02 -2.27 1.45
C ILE A 115 -5.40 -1.73 1.83
N GLY A 116 -5.64 -0.43 1.66
CA GLY A 116 -6.94 0.20 1.87
C GLY A 116 -8.01 -0.39 0.96
N ASP A 117 -7.73 -0.43 -0.34
CA ASP A 117 -8.64 -0.95 -1.37
C ASP A 117 -8.94 -2.44 -1.18
N ARG A 118 -7.96 -3.22 -0.68
CA ARG A 118 -8.13 -4.67 -0.44
C ARG A 118 -8.77 -4.98 0.91
N GLY A 119 -8.72 -4.06 1.87
CA GLY A 119 -9.11 -4.30 3.25
C GLY A 119 -8.27 -5.40 3.94
N ARG A 120 -8.79 -5.88 5.08
CA ARG A 120 -8.20 -6.99 5.85
C ARG A 120 -8.52 -8.30 5.14
N VAL A 121 -7.51 -9.18 5.08
CA VAL A 121 -7.62 -10.49 4.41
C VAL A 121 -7.11 -11.59 5.33
N TRP A 122 -7.92 -12.61 5.53
CA TRP A 122 -7.57 -13.82 6.27
C TRP A 122 -7.56 -14.99 5.30
N ARG A 123 -6.40 -15.63 5.10
CA ARG A 123 -6.23 -16.73 4.13
C ARG A 123 -6.08 -18.07 4.82
N GLY A 124 -6.36 -19.15 4.09
CA GLY A 124 -6.20 -20.51 4.61
C GLY A 124 -7.14 -20.81 5.77
N CYS A 125 -8.29 -20.15 5.84
CA CYS A 125 -9.24 -20.34 6.93
C CYS A 125 -9.95 -21.70 6.75
N ALA A 126 -9.90 -22.56 7.76
CA ALA A 126 -10.45 -23.90 7.69
C ALA A 126 -11.87 -23.94 8.29
N ILE A 127 -12.80 -24.59 7.59
CA ILE A 127 -14.16 -24.81 8.09
C ILE A 127 -14.11 -25.96 9.10
N THR A 128 -14.47 -25.71 10.35
CA THR A 128 -14.38 -26.70 11.45
C THR A 128 -15.72 -27.24 11.92
N GLY A 129 -16.83 -26.60 11.56
CA GLY A 129 -18.17 -27.02 11.97
C GLY A 129 -19.24 -26.02 11.55
N GLY A 130 -20.48 -26.22 11.98
CA GLY A 130 -21.58 -25.27 11.75
C GLY A 130 -22.93 -25.92 11.47
N ASN A 131 -24.02 -25.16 11.64
CA ASN A 131 -25.34 -25.58 11.23
C ASN A 131 -25.59 -25.15 9.77
N GLN A 132 -25.19 -26.02 8.85
CA GLN A 132 -25.28 -25.79 7.41
C GLN A 132 -26.72 -25.53 6.94
N ALA A 133 -27.71 -26.20 7.53
CA ALA A 133 -29.12 -26.00 7.19
C ALA A 133 -29.64 -24.60 7.59
N ALA A 134 -28.98 -23.95 8.54
CA ALA A 134 -29.27 -22.59 8.97
C ALA A 134 -28.33 -21.54 8.36
N GLY A 135 -27.42 -21.93 7.44
CA GLY A 135 -26.44 -21.02 6.85
C GLY A 135 -25.35 -20.55 7.82
N GLN A 136 -25.10 -21.31 8.90
CA GLN A 136 -24.11 -20.99 9.93
C GLN A 136 -22.87 -21.86 9.80
N PHE A 137 -21.70 -21.24 9.79
CA PHE A 137 -20.41 -21.90 9.59
C PHE A 137 -19.40 -21.44 10.64
N GLN A 138 -18.72 -22.39 11.26
CA GLN A 138 -17.57 -22.12 12.11
C GLN A 138 -16.30 -22.22 11.28
N VAL A 139 -15.52 -21.15 11.29
CA VAL A 139 -14.28 -21.03 10.54
C VAL A 139 -13.14 -20.75 11.50
N THR A 140 -12.08 -21.54 11.41
CA THR A 140 -10.83 -21.33 12.14
C THR A 140 -9.85 -20.56 11.25
N THR A 141 -9.35 -19.43 11.74
CA THR A 141 -8.41 -18.58 11.01
C THR A 141 -6.98 -19.11 11.14
N ALA A 142 -6.18 -19.04 10.07
CA ALA A 142 -4.75 -19.33 10.17
C ALA A 142 -4.02 -18.13 10.79
N LEU A 143 -3.71 -18.21 12.09
CA LEU A 143 -2.93 -17.17 12.80
C LEU A 143 -1.43 -17.31 12.50
N ALA A 144 -0.75 -16.18 12.32
CA ALA A 144 0.70 -16.14 12.25
C ALA A 144 1.34 -16.39 13.62
N GLU A 145 2.59 -16.87 13.63
CA GLU A 145 3.34 -17.13 14.86
C GLU A 145 3.43 -15.86 15.73
N GLY A 146 3.00 -15.96 16.99
CA GLY A 146 2.98 -14.84 17.95
C GLY A 146 1.75 -13.92 17.88
N VAL A 147 0.77 -14.20 17.03
CA VAL A 147 -0.50 -13.45 16.98
C VAL A 147 -1.57 -14.17 17.80
N GLU A 148 -2.07 -13.52 18.86
CA GLU A 148 -3.06 -14.13 19.77
C GLU A 148 -4.52 -14.00 19.32
N ASN A 149 -4.83 -13.06 18.41
CA ASN A 149 -6.20 -12.81 17.93
C ASN A 149 -6.18 -12.41 16.44
N HIS A 150 -7.12 -12.94 15.66
CA HIS A 150 -7.31 -12.62 14.24
C HIS A 150 -7.89 -11.21 13.97
N GLY A 151 -8.45 -10.54 14.98
CA GLY A 151 -8.95 -9.16 14.86
C GLY A 151 -10.26 -9.02 14.08
N ILE A 152 -11.08 -10.07 14.04
CA ILE A 152 -12.44 -10.06 13.45
C ILE A 152 -13.42 -9.82 14.60
N ALA A 153 -14.30 -8.84 14.47
CA ALA A 153 -15.26 -8.48 15.50
C ALA A 153 -16.67 -9.06 15.24
N VAL A 154 -17.46 -9.18 16.31
CA VAL A 154 -18.88 -9.55 16.20
C VAL A 154 -19.62 -8.45 15.45
N ASN A 155 -20.47 -8.85 14.50
CA ASN A 155 -21.16 -8.01 13.51
C ASN A 155 -20.33 -7.54 12.32
N ASP A 156 -19.05 -7.91 12.20
CA ASP A 156 -18.31 -7.67 10.96
C ASP A 156 -18.99 -8.38 9.78
N VAL A 157 -18.97 -7.74 8.61
CA VAL A 157 -19.40 -8.34 7.35
C VAL A 157 -18.15 -8.76 6.58
N LEU A 158 -18.11 -10.04 6.20
CA LEU A 158 -16.98 -10.65 5.53
C LEU A 158 -17.42 -11.27 4.20
N TYR A 159 -16.58 -11.09 3.18
CA TYR A 159 -16.74 -11.69 1.87
C TYR A 159 -15.86 -12.93 1.78
N ALA A 160 -16.46 -14.10 1.60
CA ALA A 160 -15.74 -15.36 1.58
C ALA A 160 -15.50 -15.86 0.15
N PHE A 161 -14.27 -16.31 -0.11
CA PHE A 161 -13.86 -16.92 -1.36
C PHE A 161 -13.26 -18.30 -1.09
N ALA A 162 -13.67 -19.29 -1.88
CA ALA A 162 -13.12 -20.64 -1.84
C ALA A 162 -11.76 -20.67 -2.54
N GLU A 163 -10.76 -21.19 -1.84
CA GLU A 163 -9.41 -21.39 -2.35
C GLU A 163 -9.37 -22.71 -3.14
N THR A 164 -9.77 -22.67 -4.40
CA THR A 164 -9.76 -23.83 -5.31
C THR A 164 -8.68 -23.75 -6.38
N GLY A 165 -8.15 -22.55 -6.63
CA GLY A 165 -7.16 -22.32 -7.70
C GLY A 165 -5.76 -22.76 -7.27
N ARG A 166 -5.04 -23.44 -8.16
CA ARG A 166 -3.60 -23.71 -8.01
C ARG A 166 -2.85 -23.12 -9.18
N PHE A 167 -1.75 -22.41 -8.90
CA PHE A 167 -0.83 -21.98 -9.95
C PHE A 167 0.09 -23.14 -10.33
N GLU A 168 0.33 -23.32 -11.62
CA GLU A 168 1.27 -24.33 -12.11
C GLU A 168 2.68 -24.01 -11.57
N GLY A 169 3.25 -24.92 -10.76
CA GLY A 169 4.56 -24.75 -10.12
C GLY A 169 4.58 -24.06 -8.74
N ASN A 170 3.43 -23.73 -8.15
CA ASN A 170 3.35 -23.20 -6.78
C ASN A 170 2.31 -23.97 -5.94
N GLU A 171 2.67 -24.37 -4.72
CA GLU A 171 1.75 -25.05 -3.79
C GLU A 171 0.72 -24.10 -3.17
N ASN A 172 0.89 -22.79 -3.34
CA ASN A 172 -0.04 -21.79 -2.82
C ASN A 172 -1.40 -21.88 -3.54
N VAL A 173 -2.45 -22.06 -2.74
CA VAL A 173 -3.84 -22.07 -3.19
C VAL A 173 -4.36 -20.63 -3.28
N LEU A 174 -5.09 -20.32 -4.34
CA LEU A 174 -5.64 -18.99 -4.60
C LEU A 174 -7.17 -18.99 -4.47
N PRO A 175 -7.76 -17.90 -3.93
CA PRO A 175 -9.21 -17.70 -3.96
C PRO A 175 -9.66 -17.57 -5.42
N GLN A 176 -10.58 -18.43 -5.84
CA GLN A 176 -11.05 -18.48 -7.23
C GLN A 176 -12.56 -18.32 -7.34
N GLN A 177 -13.31 -18.78 -6.35
CA GLN A 177 -14.77 -18.77 -6.39
C GLN A 177 -15.34 -18.00 -5.22
N TYR A 178 -16.17 -17.00 -5.52
CA TYR A 178 -16.94 -16.28 -4.51
C TYR A 178 -18.01 -17.20 -3.91
N VAL A 179 -18.08 -17.26 -2.59
CA VAL A 179 -19.01 -18.12 -1.83
C VAL A 179 -20.21 -17.32 -1.33
N GLY A 180 -19.96 -16.08 -0.90
CA GLY A 180 -21.01 -15.20 -0.42
C GLY A 180 -20.54 -14.19 0.63
N GLU A 181 -21.53 -13.45 1.12
CA GLU A 181 -21.39 -12.46 2.18
C GLU A 181 -21.88 -13.06 3.51
N PHE A 182 -21.08 -12.88 4.56
CA PHE A 182 -21.30 -13.46 5.87
C PHE A 182 -21.23 -12.39 6.94
N LYS A 183 -22.17 -12.42 7.87
CA LYS A 183 -22.10 -11.64 9.10
C LYS A 183 -21.51 -12.50 10.22
N VAL A 184 -20.54 -11.95 10.92
CA VAL A 184 -19.92 -12.59 12.09
C VAL A 184 -20.88 -12.52 13.27
N THR A 185 -21.31 -13.67 13.79
CA THR A 185 -22.21 -13.75 14.96
C THR A 185 -21.45 -13.94 16.26
N GLU A 186 -20.32 -14.65 16.20
CA GLU A 186 -19.42 -14.88 17.34
C GLU A 186 -17.98 -14.85 16.86
N ALA A 187 -17.08 -14.31 17.69
CA ALA A 187 -15.64 -14.29 17.42
C ALA A 187 -14.89 -14.71 18.69
N THR A 188 -13.99 -15.66 18.53
CA THR A 188 -13.05 -16.11 19.57
C THR A 188 -11.63 -15.68 19.18
N ASN A 189 -10.59 -16.21 19.83
CA ASN A 189 -9.21 -15.84 19.46
C ASN A 189 -8.77 -16.46 18.12
N ASN A 190 -9.28 -17.66 17.78
CA ASN A 190 -8.83 -18.43 16.62
C ASN A 190 -9.97 -18.88 15.70
N ALA A 191 -11.23 -18.67 16.10
CA ALA A 191 -12.38 -19.11 15.32
C ALA A 191 -13.50 -18.07 15.33
N VAL A 192 -14.22 -18.01 14.22
CA VAL A 192 -15.37 -17.13 14.00
C VAL A 192 -16.59 -17.96 13.57
N MET A 193 -17.76 -17.56 14.07
CA MET A 193 -19.04 -18.05 13.59
C MET A 193 -19.56 -17.06 12.54
N LEU A 194 -19.71 -17.56 11.32
CA LEU A 194 -20.21 -16.86 10.17
C LEU A 194 -21.66 -17.27 9.91
N ASN A 195 -22.51 -16.29 9.64
CA ASN A 195 -23.88 -16.52 9.23
C ASN A 195 -24.12 -15.84 7.88
N LEU A 196 -24.67 -16.55 6.90
CA LEU A 196 -25.00 -15.93 5.61
C LEU A 196 -25.95 -14.74 5.83
N THR A 197 -25.67 -13.63 5.15
CA THR A 197 -26.59 -12.48 5.12
C THR A 197 -27.78 -12.73 4.19
N THR A 198 -27.62 -13.59 3.18
CA THR A 198 -28.67 -13.98 2.23
C THR A 198 -29.00 -15.49 2.33
N PRO A 199 -30.29 -15.90 2.37
CA PRO A 199 -30.66 -17.30 2.63
C PRO A 199 -30.14 -18.34 1.63
N GLU A 200 -29.81 -17.94 0.39
CA GLU A 200 -29.38 -18.83 -0.69
C GLU A 200 -27.89 -18.67 -1.07
N GLY A 201 -27.18 -17.72 -0.46
CA GLY A 201 -25.86 -17.28 -0.94
C GLY A 201 -25.93 -16.76 -2.37
N VAL A 202 -24.78 -16.64 -3.04
CA VAL A 202 -24.73 -16.37 -4.49
C VAL A 202 -24.67 -17.71 -5.22
N ASP A 203 -25.70 -18.02 -6.02
CA ASP A 203 -25.75 -19.16 -6.94
C ASP A 203 -25.53 -20.56 -6.32
N GLY A 204 -25.87 -20.75 -5.04
CA GLY A 204 -25.69 -22.05 -4.36
C GLY A 204 -24.22 -22.41 -4.10
N SER A 205 -23.28 -21.48 -4.30
CA SER A 205 -21.84 -21.68 -4.05
C SER A 205 -21.51 -21.94 -2.58
N HIS A 206 -22.41 -21.58 -1.65
CA HIS A 206 -22.33 -21.98 -0.24
C HIS A 206 -22.31 -23.52 -0.06
N THR A 207 -22.77 -24.30 -1.04
CA THR A 207 -22.64 -25.77 -1.04
C THR A 207 -21.19 -26.24 -1.07
N LEU A 208 -20.25 -25.42 -1.55
CA LEU A 208 -18.81 -25.68 -1.49
C LEU A 208 -18.28 -25.70 -0.06
N LEU A 209 -18.97 -25.05 0.88
CA LEU A 209 -18.64 -25.13 2.30
C LEU A 209 -18.88 -26.53 2.88
N ASN A 210 -19.56 -27.42 2.14
CA ASN A 210 -19.71 -28.83 2.50
C ASN A 210 -18.50 -29.67 2.08
N THR A 211 -17.60 -29.09 1.30
CA THR A 211 -16.33 -29.71 0.91
C THR A 211 -15.20 -29.14 1.78
N ASN A 212 -14.21 -29.97 2.10
CA ASN A 212 -13.08 -29.58 2.97
C ASN A 212 -12.12 -28.63 2.23
N ILE A 213 -12.59 -27.42 1.95
CA ILE A 213 -11.91 -26.35 1.21
C ILE A 213 -11.51 -25.25 2.19
N SER A 214 -10.34 -24.65 1.97
CA SER A 214 -9.91 -23.46 2.70
C SER A 214 -10.54 -22.19 2.14
N LEU A 215 -10.81 -21.24 3.02
CA LEU A 215 -11.45 -19.97 2.69
C LEU A 215 -10.46 -18.81 2.83
N SER A 216 -10.55 -17.88 1.89
CA SER A 216 -10.06 -16.53 2.07
C SER A 216 -11.23 -15.61 2.44
N LEU A 217 -11.15 -14.98 3.60
CA LEU A 217 -12.12 -14.00 4.09
C LEU A 217 -11.58 -12.59 3.84
N TYR A 218 -12.43 -11.71 3.34
CA TYR A 218 -12.10 -10.31 3.07
C TYR A 218 -13.05 -9.39 3.82
N SER A 219 -12.53 -8.31 4.42
CA SER A 219 -13.38 -7.29 5.07
C SER A 219 -14.06 -6.35 4.09
N LEU A 220 -13.51 -6.22 2.88
CA LEU A 220 -14.02 -5.41 1.79
C LEU A 220 -14.07 -6.30 0.55
N MET A 221 -15.16 -6.19 -0.21
CA MET A 221 -15.24 -6.90 -1.48
C MET A 221 -14.14 -6.36 -2.39
N PRO A 222 -13.24 -7.22 -2.91
CA PRO A 222 -12.21 -6.76 -3.83
C PRO A 222 -12.88 -6.04 -4.99
N ILE A 223 -12.42 -4.81 -5.28
CA ILE A 223 -12.92 -4.04 -6.41
C ILE A 223 -12.58 -4.85 -7.68
N ASP A 224 -13.61 -5.27 -8.39
CA ASP A 224 -13.45 -5.90 -9.70
C ASP A 224 -12.94 -4.81 -10.66
N GLY A 225 -11.64 -4.83 -10.90
CA GLY A 225 -10.96 -3.80 -11.68
C GLY A 225 -10.60 -4.34 -13.05
N HIS A 226 -11.27 -3.85 -14.09
CA HIS A 226 -10.89 -4.09 -15.49
C HIS A 226 -9.41 -3.78 -15.76
N ILE A 227 -8.82 -2.85 -15.01
CA ILE A 227 -7.41 -2.42 -15.15
C ILE A 227 -6.40 -3.55 -14.92
N PHE A 228 -6.75 -4.58 -14.13
CA PHE A 228 -5.85 -5.70 -13.85
C PHE A 228 -5.86 -6.77 -14.97
N PHE A 229 -6.86 -6.71 -15.86
CA PHE A 229 -7.07 -7.66 -16.95
C PHE A 229 -7.02 -7.00 -18.35
N ALA A 230 -7.00 -5.67 -18.42
CA ALA A 230 -6.98 -4.92 -19.67
C ALA A 230 -5.74 -5.27 -20.51
N THR A 231 -5.98 -5.72 -21.74
CA THR A 231 -4.98 -6.01 -22.76
C THR A 231 -4.52 -4.79 -23.51
N GLU A 232 -5.32 -3.72 -23.48
CA GLU A 232 -4.94 -2.44 -24.06
C GLU A 232 -4.23 -1.61 -23.00
N PRO A 233 -3.04 -1.03 -23.31
CA PRO A 233 -2.58 0.10 -22.53
C PRO A 233 -3.71 1.13 -22.55
N ALA A 234 -4.08 1.66 -21.38
CA ALA A 234 -5.11 2.69 -21.23
C ALA A 234 -5.05 3.68 -22.42
N PRO A 235 -6.20 4.10 -22.98
CA PRO A 235 -6.25 4.86 -24.23
C PRO A 235 -5.17 5.96 -24.24
N ARG A 236 -4.42 6.02 -25.36
CA ARG A 236 -3.24 6.86 -25.64
C ARG A 236 -3.48 8.39 -25.55
N ASN A 237 -4.47 8.85 -24.79
CA ASN A 237 -4.68 10.26 -24.47
C ASN A 237 -3.77 10.75 -23.33
N PHE A 238 -2.82 9.93 -22.86
CA PHE A 238 -1.90 10.29 -21.80
C PHE A 238 -0.43 10.23 -22.23
N GLY A 239 -0.05 11.11 -23.15
CA GLY A 239 1.25 11.82 -23.21
C GLY A 239 2.62 11.11 -23.15
N ALA A 240 2.73 9.79 -22.97
CA ALA A 240 4.02 9.09 -22.81
C ALA A 240 4.28 8.11 -23.96
N SER A 241 5.37 8.35 -24.69
CA SER A 241 5.86 7.58 -25.83
C SER A 241 6.66 6.33 -25.45
N VAL A 242 6.32 5.66 -24.34
CA VAL A 242 7.02 4.44 -23.91
C VAL A 242 6.18 3.22 -24.27
N PRO A 243 6.71 2.28 -25.08
CA PRO A 243 5.99 1.04 -25.40
C PRO A 243 5.96 0.15 -24.13
N VAL A 244 4.86 0.20 -23.38
CA VAL A 244 4.60 -0.74 -22.29
C VAL A 244 4.24 -2.09 -22.93
N SER A 245 5.25 -2.92 -23.13
CA SER A 245 5.10 -4.34 -23.44
C SER A 245 5.02 -5.11 -22.14
N GLU A 246 3.90 -5.06 -21.44
CA GLU A 246 3.66 -5.97 -20.32
C GLU A 246 2.31 -6.64 -20.52
N SER A 247 2.34 -7.97 -20.58
CA SER A 247 1.11 -8.76 -20.58
C SER A 247 0.40 -8.50 -19.24
N PRO A 248 -0.93 -8.37 -19.22
CA PRO A 248 -1.70 -8.14 -17.99
C PRO A 248 -1.32 -9.14 -16.88
N VAL A 249 -1.32 -8.65 -15.64
CA VAL A 249 -0.85 -9.37 -14.44
C VAL A 249 -1.56 -10.73 -14.27
N PHE A 250 -2.82 -10.81 -14.68
CA PHE A 250 -3.64 -12.02 -14.60
C PHE A 250 -3.95 -12.66 -15.96
N GLY A 251 -3.18 -12.31 -17.00
CA GLY A 251 -3.40 -12.80 -18.35
C GLY A 251 -4.36 -11.93 -19.17
N LYS A 252 -4.39 -12.19 -20.49
CA LYS A 252 -5.12 -11.36 -21.45
C LYS A 252 -6.63 -11.53 -21.28
N MET A 253 -7.39 -10.44 -21.13
CA MET A 253 -8.83 -10.49 -21.35
C MET A 253 -9.12 -11.06 -22.74
N PHE A 254 -10.09 -11.95 -22.80
CA PHE A 254 -10.69 -12.35 -24.05
C PHE A 254 -11.45 -11.15 -24.63
N THR A 255 -11.17 -10.84 -25.89
CA THR A 255 -11.97 -9.88 -26.65
C THR A 255 -13.42 -10.35 -26.76
N ALA A 256 -14.35 -9.42 -27.03
CA ALA A 256 -15.73 -9.77 -27.31
C ALA A 256 -15.82 -10.84 -28.41
N GLU A 257 -15.01 -10.74 -29.46
CA GLU A 257 -14.96 -11.75 -30.52
C GLU A 257 -14.43 -13.11 -30.04
N GLU A 258 -13.45 -13.16 -29.13
CA GLU A 258 -12.95 -14.41 -28.57
C GLU A 258 -13.95 -15.07 -27.62
N PHE A 259 -14.70 -14.27 -26.87
CA PHE A 259 -15.84 -14.73 -26.05
C PHE A 259 -16.95 -15.32 -26.92
N LEU A 260 -17.31 -14.63 -28.00
CA LEU A 260 -18.46 -14.97 -28.83
C LEU A 260 -18.19 -16.09 -29.83
N ASN A 261 -16.96 -16.21 -30.31
CA ASN A 261 -16.59 -17.23 -31.30
C ASN A 261 -16.13 -18.55 -30.67
N GLY A 262 -16.20 -18.69 -29.33
CA GLY A 262 -15.99 -19.96 -28.64
C GLY A 262 -14.65 -20.64 -28.95
N LYS A 263 -13.56 -19.88 -29.03
CA LYS A 263 -12.22 -20.48 -29.22
C LYS A 263 -11.91 -21.41 -28.04
N GLU A 264 -11.24 -22.53 -28.34
CA GLU A 264 -10.99 -23.70 -27.47
C GLU A 264 -10.36 -23.43 -26.08
N ASN A 265 -10.01 -22.19 -25.73
CA ASN A 265 -9.31 -21.82 -24.50
C ASN A 265 -10.01 -20.75 -23.65
N VAL A 266 -11.27 -20.38 -23.92
CA VAL A 266 -12.03 -19.53 -22.98
C VAL A 266 -12.47 -20.40 -21.80
N PRO A 267 -12.00 -20.14 -20.56
CA PRO A 267 -12.49 -20.86 -19.39
C PRO A 267 -14.00 -20.72 -19.31
N ALA A 268 -14.71 -21.80 -18.99
CA ALA A 268 -16.16 -21.80 -18.77
C ALA A 268 -16.60 -20.99 -17.52
N ILE A 269 -15.83 -19.98 -17.12
CA ILE A 269 -16.02 -19.11 -15.96
C ILE A 269 -17.22 -18.17 -16.16
N PHE A 270 -17.55 -17.80 -17.41
CA PHE A 270 -18.87 -17.25 -17.75
C PHE A 270 -19.78 -18.36 -18.28
N GLY A 271 -19.74 -19.51 -17.61
CA GLY A 271 -20.79 -20.50 -17.76
C GLY A 271 -22.11 -19.79 -17.52
N VAL A 272 -23.05 -19.99 -18.44
CA VAL A 272 -24.47 -19.68 -18.25
C VAL A 272 -24.79 -19.97 -16.77
N PRO A 273 -25.22 -18.97 -15.95
CA PRO A 273 -25.40 -19.14 -14.51
C PRO A 273 -26.12 -20.45 -14.26
N ALA A 274 -25.73 -21.26 -13.27
CA ALA A 274 -26.17 -22.65 -13.16
C ALA A 274 -27.71 -22.83 -13.24
N GLY A 275 -28.49 -21.80 -12.89
CA GLY A 275 -29.95 -21.74 -13.08
C GLY A 275 -30.47 -21.65 -14.53
N TYR A 276 -29.58 -21.50 -15.52
CA TYR A 276 -29.89 -21.36 -16.96
C TYR A 276 -29.30 -22.49 -17.82
N GLN A 277 -28.58 -23.45 -17.22
CA GLN A 277 -28.19 -24.65 -17.97
C GLN A 277 -29.45 -25.39 -18.43
N ALA A 278 -29.41 -25.92 -19.66
CA ALA A 278 -30.54 -26.55 -20.32
C ALA A 278 -31.24 -27.54 -19.38
N VAL A 279 -32.50 -27.23 -19.04
CA VAL A 279 -33.31 -28.01 -18.13
C VAL A 279 -33.36 -29.46 -18.60
N ASN A 280 -32.88 -30.39 -17.78
CA ASN A 280 -32.99 -31.81 -18.02
C ASN A 280 -34.48 -32.17 -18.21
N PRO A 281 -34.89 -32.93 -19.24
CA PRO A 281 -36.31 -33.27 -19.48
C PRO A 281 -37.02 -33.96 -18.29
N SER A 282 -36.28 -34.47 -17.30
CA SER A 282 -36.80 -35.00 -16.04
C SER A 282 -37.10 -33.95 -14.96
N SER A 283 -36.84 -32.66 -15.21
CA SER A 283 -37.02 -31.60 -14.21
C SER A 283 -38.51 -31.25 -14.01
N PRO A 284 -38.92 -30.81 -12.80
CA PRO A 284 -40.29 -30.41 -12.50
C PRO A 284 -40.88 -29.41 -13.52
N PRO A 285 -42.18 -29.48 -13.85
CA PRO A 285 -42.82 -28.65 -14.88
C PRO A 285 -42.64 -27.14 -14.69
N LEU A 286 -42.56 -26.67 -13.43
CA LEU A 286 -42.33 -25.26 -13.08
C LEU A 286 -40.94 -24.75 -13.51
N LEU A 287 -39.90 -25.58 -13.37
CA LEU A 287 -38.55 -25.23 -13.81
C LEU A 287 -38.46 -25.24 -15.35
N GLN A 288 -39.21 -26.13 -16.01
CA GLN A 288 -39.33 -26.12 -17.46
C GLN A 288 -40.06 -24.87 -18.00
N SER A 289 -41.11 -24.40 -17.31
CA SER A 289 -41.82 -23.17 -17.70
C SER A 289 -40.98 -21.92 -17.45
N PHE A 290 -40.28 -21.84 -16.31
CA PHE A 290 -39.34 -20.76 -16.02
C PHE A 290 -38.22 -20.70 -17.07
N ALA A 291 -37.55 -21.82 -17.33
CA ALA A 291 -36.48 -21.84 -18.33
C ALA A 291 -36.96 -21.56 -19.75
N ARG A 292 -38.19 -21.93 -20.14
CA ARG A 292 -38.74 -21.53 -21.45
C ARG A 292 -39.05 -20.04 -21.53
N GLN A 293 -39.58 -19.47 -20.46
CA GLN A 293 -39.91 -18.04 -20.39
C GLN A 293 -38.65 -17.16 -20.42
N PHE A 294 -37.53 -17.63 -19.86
CA PHE A 294 -36.27 -16.90 -19.84
C PHE A 294 -35.25 -17.33 -20.91
N SER A 295 -35.34 -18.54 -21.51
CA SER A 295 -34.39 -19.00 -22.55
C SER A 295 -34.56 -18.32 -23.90
N GLN A 296 -35.76 -17.84 -24.26
CA GLN A 296 -35.93 -16.99 -25.44
C GLN A 296 -35.24 -15.62 -25.28
N ALA A 297 -34.96 -15.19 -24.05
CA ALA A 297 -34.17 -14.00 -23.74
C ALA A 297 -32.70 -14.32 -23.41
N ALA A 298 -32.37 -15.54 -22.98
CA ALA A 298 -31.06 -15.91 -22.45
C ALA A 298 -29.90 -15.84 -23.46
N GLY A 299 -30.16 -16.09 -24.76
CA GLY A 299 -29.17 -15.86 -25.82
C GLY A 299 -28.71 -14.39 -25.87
N ASN A 300 -29.59 -13.46 -25.49
CA ASN A 300 -29.29 -12.03 -25.41
C ASN A 300 -28.80 -11.60 -24.03
N ILE A 301 -29.06 -12.34 -22.95
CA ILE A 301 -28.59 -11.98 -21.59
C ILE A 301 -27.08 -12.21 -21.46
N GLY A 302 -26.58 -13.35 -21.94
CA GLY A 302 -25.12 -13.59 -21.97
C GLY A 302 -24.41 -12.55 -22.83
N GLN A 303 -24.98 -12.27 -24.01
CA GLN A 303 -24.51 -11.20 -24.89
C GLN A 303 -24.60 -9.82 -24.22
N SER A 304 -25.67 -9.52 -23.48
CA SER A 304 -25.83 -8.23 -22.81
C SER A 304 -24.86 -8.09 -21.65
N ILE A 305 -24.61 -9.14 -20.86
CA ILE A 305 -23.60 -9.12 -19.79
C ILE A 305 -22.21 -8.93 -20.38
N VAL A 306 -21.87 -9.65 -21.45
CA VAL A 306 -20.60 -9.47 -22.15
C VAL A 306 -20.50 -8.07 -22.76
N ASN A 307 -21.58 -7.55 -23.35
CA ASN A 307 -21.60 -6.21 -23.91
C ASN A 307 -21.52 -5.12 -22.83
N GLU A 308 -22.13 -5.33 -21.65
CA GLU A 308 -22.00 -4.45 -20.48
C GLU A 308 -20.59 -4.48 -19.93
N TYR A 309 -20.03 -5.68 -19.77
CA TYR A 309 -18.65 -5.89 -19.32
C TYR A 309 -17.63 -5.26 -20.29
N VAL A 310 -17.82 -5.41 -21.60
CA VAL A 310 -16.96 -4.77 -22.62
C VAL A 310 -17.18 -3.25 -22.66
N ARG A 311 -18.34 -2.76 -22.22
CA ARG A 311 -18.69 -1.34 -22.16
C ARG A 311 -18.15 -0.65 -20.92
N ASP A 312 -17.86 -1.40 -19.85
CA ASP A 312 -17.40 -0.86 -18.58
C ASP A 312 -16.13 0.00 -18.75
N GLY A 313 -16.14 1.22 -18.20
CA GLY A 313 -15.12 2.25 -18.41
C GLY A 313 -15.21 3.05 -19.73
N GLY A 314 -16.20 2.78 -20.59
CA GLY A 314 -16.57 3.61 -21.75
C GLY A 314 -17.43 4.82 -21.36
N PRO A 315 -17.82 5.70 -22.31
CA PRO A 315 -18.79 6.75 -22.02
C PRO A 315 -20.20 6.15 -21.83
N TRP A 316 -20.97 6.68 -20.88
CA TRP A 316 -22.36 6.26 -20.66
C TRP A 316 -23.25 6.63 -21.86
N ARG A 317 -24.39 5.94 -21.99
CA ARG A 317 -25.35 6.13 -23.09
C ARG A 317 -26.67 6.70 -22.58
N GLU A 318 -27.44 7.27 -23.51
CA GLU A 318 -28.81 7.68 -23.25
C GLU A 318 -29.66 6.44 -22.90
N GLY A 319 -30.15 6.37 -21.66
CA GLY A 319 -30.90 5.24 -21.10
C GLY A 319 -30.16 4.42 -20.04
N ASP A 320 -28.89 4.70 -19.78
CA ASP A 320 -28.17 4.13 -18.64
C ASP A 320 -28.73 4.67 -17.31
N ARG A 321 -28.56 3.89 -16.23
CA ARG A 321 -29.04 4.28 -14.90
C ARG A 321 -28.22 5.47 -14.41
N GLU A 322 -28.89 6.46 -13.81
CA GLU A 322 -28.23 7.67 -13.29
C GLU A 322 -27.12 7.36 -12.27
N ALA A 323 -27.24 6.25 -11.52
CA ALA A 323 -26.22 5.78 -10.60
C ALA A 323 -24.89 5.36 -11.27
N ASN A 324 -24.90 5.10 -12.58
CA ASN A 324 -23.74 4.73 -13.38
C ASN A 324 -23.23 5.91 -14.23
N HIS A 325 -23.67 7.13 -13.95
CA HIS A 325 -23.14 8.31 -14.64
C HIS A 325 -22.00 8.87 -13.80
N TRP A 326 -20.75 8.58 -14.18
CA TRP A 326 -19.57 9.10 -13.50
C TRP A 326 -18.86 10.14 -14.36
N VAL A 327 -18.57 11.31 -13.81
CA VAL A 327 -17.82 12.35 -14.53
C VAL A 327 -16.41 12.44 -13.98
N ARG A 328 -15.45 12.55 -14.90
CA ARG A 328 -14.11 12.97 -14.56
C ARG A 328 -14.11 14.48 -14.43
N VAL A 329 -13.77 14.98 -13.25
CA VAL A 329 -13.66 16.41 -12.99
C VAL A 329 -12.21 16.80 -12.75
N LYS A 330 -11.84 17.96 -13.28
CA LYS A 330 -10.53 18.60 -13.07
C LYS A 330 -10.73 19.83 -12.22
N PHE A 331 -10.03 19.90 -11.09
CA PHE A 331 -10.15 21.02 -10.17
C PHE A 331 -9.41 22.26 -10.71
N LEU A 332 -10.13 23.39 -10.72
CA LEU A 332 -9.64 24.71 -11.15
C LEU A 332 -9.31 25.62 -9.96
N LYS A 333 -9.99 25.41 -8.82
CA LYS A 333 -9.85 26.22 -7.59
C LYS A 333 -9.85 25.31 -6.35
N PRO A 334 -9.32 25.78 -5.20
CA PRO A 334 -9.47 25.09 -3.93
C PRO A 334 -10.95 24.86 -3.60
N SER A 335 -11.28 23.66 -3.13
CA SER A 335 -12.66 23.33 -2.77
C SER A 335 -13.02 23.99 -1.43
N PRO A 336 -14.25 24.53 -1.28
CA PRO A 336 -14.77 24.87 0.04
C PRO A 336 -14.76 23.64 0.96
N PRO A 337 -14.74 23.87 2.29
CA PRO A 337 -14.68 22.80 3.28
C PRO A 337 -15.85 21.83 3.10
N MET A 338 -15.51 20.57 2.78
CA MET A 338 -16.48 19.49 2.57
C MET A 338 -16.52 18.59 3.80
N ARG A 339 -17.71 18.22 4.25
CA ARG A 339 -17.87 17.34 5.41
C ARG A 339 -17.39 15.93 5.06
N VAL A 340 -16.53 15.36 5.88
CA VAL A 340 -16.01 13.99 5.74
C VAL A 340 -16.43 13.14 6.93
N ASP A 341 -16.49 11.83 6.70
CA ASP A 341 -16.97 10.87 7.69
C ASP A 341 -15.94 10.55 8.80
N SER A 342 -14.68 10.97 8.65
CA SER A 342 -13.61 10.67 9.63
C SER A 342 -13.30 11.86 10.55
N GLY A 343 -13.29 11.60 11.87
CA GLY A 343 -13.01 12.59 12.91
C GLY A 343 -11.58 12.55 13.48
N ALA A 344 -10.66 11.74 12.92
CA ALA A 344 -9.32 11.54 13.46
C ALA A 344 -8.27 12.47 12.83
N GLU A 345 -7.56 13.25 13.65
CA GLU A 345 -6.36 14.00 13.25
C GLU A 345 -5.10 13.14 13.52
N GLN A 346 -4.59 12.43 12.52
CA GLN A 346 -3.29 11.74 12.62
C GLN A 346 -2.35 12.12 11.47
N GLY A 347 -1.08 12.31 11.80
CA GLY A 347 -0.03 12.57 10.81
C GLY A 347 0.32 11.31 10.01
N VAL A 348 0.70 11.51 8.74
CA VAL A 348 1.07 10.44 7.77
C VAL A 348 2.15 9.48 8.30
N THR A 349 2.94 9.90 9.30
CA THR A 349 4.03 9.13 9.89
C THR A 349 3.70 8.49 11.24
N ASP A 350 2.58 8.86 11.88
CA ASP A 350 2.43 8.70 13.34
C ASP A 350 1.30 7.72 13.74
N GLY A 351 0.68 7.00 12.79
CA GLY A 351 -0.44 6.09 13.05
C GLY A 351 -0.31 4.72 12.39
N PHE A 352 -0.92 3.71 13.01
CA PHE A 352 -1.25 2.44 12.34
C PHE A 352 -2.34 2.73 11.29
N TYR A 353 -2.27 2.07 10.12
CA TYR A 353 -3.26 2.20 9.04
C TYR A 353 -4.70 1.83 9.45
N PHE A 354 -4.83 1.16 10.59
CA PHE A 354 -6.09 0.81 11.21
C PHE A 354 -6.09 1.38 12.63
N ASP A 355 -7.17 2.05 13.01
CA ASP A 355 -7.38 2.38 14.42
C ASP A 355 -7.59 1.05 15.19
N PRO A 356 -6.72 0.72 16.15
CA PRO A 356 -6.76 -0.55 16.87
C PRO A 356 -8.03 -0.74 17.73
N THR A 357 -8.82 0.31 17.91
CA THR A 357 -10.01 0.33 18.78
C THR A 357 -11.28 -0.06 18.03
N ASN A 358 -11.43 0.40 16.79
CA ASN A 358 -12.65 0.24 15.97
C ASN A 358 -12.35 -0.45 14.62
N GLY A 359 -11.08 -0.72 14.30
CA GLY A 359 -10.66 -1.49 13.14
C GLY A 359 -10.87 -0.78 11.80
N GLN A 360 -11.20 0.51 11.82
CA GLN A 360 -11.43 1.30 10.61
C GLN A 360 -10.08 1.71 9.99
N ALA A 361 -10.05 1.71 8.65
CA ALA A 361 -8.91 2.22 7.90
C ALA A 361 -8.86 3.74 8.04
N ASN A 362 -7.89 4.25 8.79
CA ASN A 362 -7.63 5.68 8.83
C ASN A 362 -6.72 6.01 7.66
N ILE A 363 -7.29 6.61 6.60
CA ILE A 363 -6.51 7.08 5.46
C ILE A 363 -5.71 8.32 5.92
N PRO A 364 -4.38 8.23 6.09
CA PRO A 364 -3.60 9.31 6.72
C PRO A 364 -3.52 10.59 5.88
N THR A 365 -3.96 10.54 4.61
CA THR A 365 -4.03 11.68 3.69
C THR A 365 -5.31 12.49 3.86
N LEU A 366 -6.38 11.92 4.42
CA LEU A 366 -7.58 12.66 4.80
C LEU A 366 -7.35 13.27 6.18
N ARG A 367 -6.62 14.39 6.19
CA ARG A 367 -6.45 15.19 7.40
C ARG A 367 -7.80 15.78 7.77
N GLY A 368 -8.31 15.48 8.96
CA GLY A 368 -9.31 16.34 9.59
C GLY A 368 -8.78 17.78 9.59
N GLY A 369 -9.41 18.65 8.81
CA GLY A 369 -9.27 20.08 9.01
C GLY A 369 -9.97 20.42 10.32
N SER A 370 -9.37 21.32 11.10
CA SER A 370 -9.89 21.76 12.38
C SER A 370 -11.39 22.08 12.34
N ALA A 371 -12.08 21.71 13.43
CA ALA A 371 -13.50 21.92 13.74
C ALA A 371 -14.50 21.21 12.79
N GLU A 372 -15.22 20.22 13.36
CA GLU A 372 -16.46 19.62 12.81
C GLU A 372 -16.35 18.63 11.64
N GLY A 373 -15.17 18.07 11.35
CA GLY A 373 -15.03 17.01 10.35
C GLY A 373 -15.23 17.54 8.92
N GLN A 374 -14.70 18.73 8.63
CA GLN A 374 -14.65 19.28 7.28
C GLN A 374 -13.22 19.29 6.76
N ILE A 375 -13.03 19.04 5.46
CA ILE A 375 -11.74 19.12 4.76
C ILE A 375 -11.81 20.19 3.69
N GLU A 376 -10.87 21.11 3.72
CA GLU A 376 -10.58 22.02 2.61
C GLU A 376 -9.50 21.40 1.74
N LEU A 377 -9.80 21.11 0.46
CA LEU A 377 -8.82 20.59 -0.49
C LEU A 377 -8.02 21.76 -1.08
N ALA A 378 -6.75 21.87 -0.70
CA ALA A 378 -5.87 22.92 -1.20
C ALA A 378 -5.16 22.49 -2.51
N GLU A 379 -4.59 23.46 -3.22
CA GLU A 379 -3.91 23.23 -4.52
C GLU A 379 -2.89 22.11 -4.51
N LYS A 380 -2.12 22.01 -3.42
CA LYS A 380 -1.13 20.95 -3.20
C LYS A 380 -1.72 19.53 -3.13
N ASP A 381 -2.99 19.38 -2.77
CA ASP A 381 -3.62 18.09 -2.48
C ASP A 381 -4.16 17.42 -3.76
N TYR A 382 -4.47 18.20 -4.81
CA TYR A 382 -4.82 17.69 -6.14
C TYR A 382 -3.69 17.80 -7.18
N LEU A 383 -2.50 18.29 -6.82
CA LEU A 383 -1.32 18.21 -7.71
C LEU A 383 -0.87 16.77 -7.99
N VAL A 384 -1.23 15.80 -7.13
CA VAL A 384 -0.85 14.39 -7.27
C VAL A 384 -1.73 13.65 -8.28
N ASN A 385 -3.01 14.00 -8.37
CA ASN A 385 -3.95 13.48 -9.37
C ASN A 385 -4.71 14.67 -9.97
N ALA A 386 -4.39 15.04 -11.21
CA ALA A 386 -4.99 16.19 -11.90
C ALA A 386 -6.52 16.08 -12.14
N TYR A 387 -7.12 14.97 -11.73
CA TYR A 387 -8.52 14.64 -11.92
C TYR A 387 -9.04 13.75 -10.78
N ALA A 388 -10.34 13.80 -10.59
CA ALA A 388 -11.09 12.91 -9.70
C ALA A 388 -12.34 12.39 -10.43
N LEU A 389 -12.81 11.21 -10.03
CA LEU A 389 -14.08 10.64 -10.50
C LEU A 389 -15.17 10.99 -9.49
N PHE A 390 -16.24 11.60 -9.98
CA PHE A 390 -17.41 11.96 -9.17
C PHE A 390 -18.67 11.36 -9.80
N PRO A 391 -19.68 10.98 -9.00
CA PRO A 391 -21.00 10.71 -9.54
C PRO A 391 -21.56 11.99 -10.17
N ASN A 392 -22.21 11.88 -11.32
CA ASN A 392 -22.84 13.00 -12.02
C ASN A 392 -24.19 13.35 -11.36
N ASN A 393 -24.13 13.83 -10.12
CA ASN A 393 -25.26 14.23 -9.29
C ASN A 393 -25.32 15.77 -9.13
N GLU A 394 -26.31 16.25 -8.38
CA GLU A 394 -26.50 17.69 -8.13
C GLU A 394 -25.28 18.35 -7.47
N GLU A 395 -24.59 17.64 -6.55
CA GLU A 395 -23.41 18.15 -5.86
C GLU A 395 -22.25 18.40 -6.82
N THR A 396 -21.99 17.46 -7.73
CA THR A 396 -20.95 17.62 -8.75
C THR A 396 -21.28 18.76 -9.70
N GLN A 397 -22.56 18.90 -10.08
CA GLN A 397 -23.02 20.02 -10.90
C GLN A 397 -22.90 21.36 -10.16
N GLU A 398 -23.11 21.39 -8.85
CA GLU A 398 -22.90 22.58 -8.03
C GLU A 398 -21.43 23.01 -8.02
N LEU A 399 -20.49 22.07 -7.85
CA LEU A 399 -19.05 22.35 -7.94
C LEU A 399 -18.64 22.91 -9.32
N VAL A 400 -19.23 22.36 -10.39
CA VAL A 400 -19.01 22.84 -11.76
C VAL A 400 -19.59 24.25 -11.96
N ASN A 401 -20.81 24.49 -11.47
CA ASN A 401 -21.48 25.79 -11.55
C ASN A 401 -20.74 26.88 -10.76
N GLN A 402 -20.14 26.52 -9.62
CA GLN A 402 -19.28 27.40 -8.83
C GLN A 402 -17.90 27.63 -9.46
N GLN A 403 -17.61 27.00 -10.61
CA GLN A 403 -16.32 27.02 -11.30
C GLN A 403 -15.17 26.54 -10.39
N ILE A 404 -15.46 25.59 -9.51
CA ILE A 404 -14.44 24.93 -8.67
C ILE A 404 -13.77 23.82 -9.47
N CYS A 405 -14.52 23.10 -10.30
CA CYS A 405 -14.02 22.09 -11.21
C CYS A 405 -14.65 22.21 -12.61
N GLU A 406 -14.01 21.59 -13.60
CA GLU A 406 -14.53 21.41 -14.96
C GLU A 406 -14.73 19.92 -15.24
N ILE A 407 -15.82 19.54 -15.90
CA ILE A 407 -16.01 18.16 -16.38
C ILE A 407 -15.12 17.97 -17.61
N GLU A 408 -14.14 17.08 -17.49
CA GLU A 408 -13.23 16.74 -18.58
C GLU A 408 -13.84 15.67 -19.50
N SER A 409 -14.42 14.62 -18.90
CA SER A 409 -14.98 13.51 -19.66
C SER A 409 -16.09 12.78 -18.92
N GLN A 410 -16.95 12.13 -19.68
CA GLN A 410 -18.05 11.28 -19.23
C GLN A 410 -17.60 9.82 -19.17
N VAL A 411 -17.83 9.12 -18.06
CA VAL A 411 -17.37 7.75 -17.78
C VAL A 411 -18.53 6.92 -17.20
N PHE A 412 -18.67 5.68 -17.67
CA PHE A 412 -19.65 4.71 -17.20
C PHE A 412 -19.23 4.08 -15.86
#